data_AF-A0A3N5EV76-F1
#
_entry.id   AF-A0A3N5EV76-F1
#
_cell.length_a   1.000
_cell.length_b   1.000
_cell.length_c   1.000
_cell.angle_alpha   90.00
_cell.angle_beta   90.00
_cell.angle_gamma   90.00
#
_symmetry.space_group_name_H-M   'P 1'
#
loop_
_entity.id
_entity.type
_entity.pdbx_description
1 polymer ?
#
loop_
_entity_poly.entity_id
_entity_poly.type
_entity_poly.pdbx_seq_one_letter_code
_entity_poly.pdbx_strand_id
1 'polypeptide(L)'
;MTILIVLAALAFLMVVAYRGFSVILFAPVAALLAVLLTDPAAVAPMFAGVFMDKMVAFLKNYFPLFLLGAVFGKTIELAGFARSIVSTLIRIVGSNRAVLSIVLVSAVLTY
;
A
#
# COMPACT_ATOMS: atom_id res chain seq x y z
N MET A 1 -21.45 -0.73 -19.12
CA MET A 1 -20.17 -1.31 -19.59
C MET A 1 -18.97 -0.80 -18.79
N THR A 2 -18.82 0.51 -18.58
CA THR A 2 -17.69 1.11 -17.83
C THR A 2 -17.51 0.58 -16.40
N ILE A 3 -18.60 0.41 -15.63
CA ILE A 3 -18.52 -0.13 -14.26
C ILE A 3 -17.93 -1.55 -14.25
N LEU A 4 -18.30 -2.38 -15.22
CA LEU A 4 -17.80 -3.76 -15.30
C LEU A 4 -16.29 -3.78 -15.60
N ILE A 5 -15.82 -2.87 -16.45
CA ILE A 5 -14.40 -2.70 -16.79
C ILE A 5 -13.61 -2.23 -15.57
N VAL A 6 -14.13 -1.27 -14.80
CA VAL A 6 -13.50 -0.81 -13.56
C VAL A 6 -13.41 -1.92 -12.53
N LEU A 7 -14.49 -2.71 -12.35
CA LEU A 7 -14.47 -3.87 -11.44
C LEU A 7 -13.46 -4.93 -11.89
N ALA A 8 -13.37 -5.21 -13.20
CA ALA A 8 -12.39 -6.13 -13.74
C ALA A 8 -10.94 -5.65 -13.53
N ALA A 9 -10.68 -4.36 -13.77
CA ALA A 9 -9.36 -3.76 -13.53
C ALA A 9 -8.98 -3.77 -12.05
N LEU A 10 -9.94 -3.50 -11.16
CA LEU A 10 -9.74 -3.58 -9.71
C LEU A 10 -9.48 -5.02 -9.25
N ALA A 11 -10.27 -5.98 -9.74
CA ALA A 11 -10.07 -7.39 -9.43
C ALA A 11 -8.70 -7.89 -9.91
N PHE A 12 -8.28 -7.48 -11.11
CA PHE A 12 -6.94 -7.75 -11.63
C PHE A 12 -5.86 -7.18 -10.71
N LEU A 13 -5.97 -5.91 -10.32
CA LEU A 13 -5.02 -5.26 -9.42
C LEU A 13 -4.94 -5.97 -8.06
N MET A 14 -6.09 -6.36 -7.48
CA MET A 14 -6.15 -7.10 -6.22
C MET A 14 -5.46 -8.47 -6.34
N VAL A 15 -5.74 -9.23 -7.41
CA VAL A 15 -5.11 -10.55 -7.63
C VAL A 15 -3.60 -10.41 -7.74
N VAL A 16 -3.11 -9.41 -8.45
CA VAL A 16 -1.69 -9.13 -8.60
C VAL A 16 -1.06 -8.70 -7.26
N ALA A 17 -1.74 -7.86 -6.48
CA ALA A 17 -1.30 -7.44 -5.16
C ALA A 17 -1.17 -8.62 -4.18
N TYR A 18 -2.16 -9.51 -4.15
CA TYR A 18 -2.12 -10.71 -3.29
C TYR A 18 -1.04 -11.72 -3.71
N ARG A 19 -0.61 -11.69 -4.97
CA ARG A 19 0.52 -12.49 -5.46
C ARG A 19 1.89 -11.91 -5.08
N GLY A 20 1.94 -10.82 -4.31
CA GLY A 20 3.18 -10.23 -3.81
C GLY A 20 3.87 -9.30 -4.81
N PHE A 21 3.22 -8.96 -5.92
CA PHE A 21 3.74 -7.95 -6.83
C PHE A 21 3.53 -6.54 -6.26
N SER A 22 4.44 -5.62 -6.60
CA SER A 22 4.35 -4.23 -6.16
C SER A 22 3.10 -3.55 -6.73
N VAL A 23 2.20 -3.11 -5.84
CA VAL A 23 0.98 -2.38 -6.20
C VAL A 23 1.32 -1.08 -6.94
N ILE A 24 2.42 -0.43 -6.57
CA ILE A 24 2.89 0.82 -7.20
C ILE A 24 3.17 0.60 -8.70
N LEU A 25 3.75 -0.55 -9.05
CA LEU A 25 4.08 -0.89 -10.45
C LEU A 25 2.83 -1.24 -11.26
N PHE A 26 1.89 -1.97 -10.66
CA PHE A 26 0.72 -2.49 -11.38
C PHE A 26 -0.50 -1.58 -11.35
N ALA A 27 -0.56 -0.57 -10.48
CA ALA A 27 -1.60 0.45 -10.49
C ALA A 27 -1.72 1.19 -11.84
N PRO A 28 -0.62 1.70 -12.45
CA PRO A 28 -0.69 2.27 -13.80
C PRO A 28 -1.16 1.24 -14.82
N VAL A 29 -0.66 0.00 -14.77
CA VAL A 29 -1.03 -1.05 -15.71
C VAL A 29 -2.54 -1.32 -15.67
N ALA A 30 -3.12 -1.50 -14.47
CA ALA A 30 -4.55 -1.72 -14.31
C ALA A 30 -5.39 -0.53 -14.77
N ALA A 31 -4.95 0.71 -14.47
CA ALA A 31 -5.63 1.91 -14.91
C ALA A 31 -5.61 2.07 -16.44
N LEU A 32 -4.47 1.82 -17.08
CA LEU A 32 -4.33 1.91 -18.53
C LEU A 32 -5.05 0.78 -19.27
N LEU A 33 -5.11 -0.42 -18.70
CA LEU A 33 -5.93 -1.51 -19.23
C LEU A 33 -7.41 -1.13 -19.20
N ALA A 34 -7.90 -0.49 -18.14
CA ALA A 34 -9.27 0.00 -18.09
C ALA A 34 -9.54 1.04 -19.19
N VAL A 35 -8.62 1.99 -19.39
CA VAL A 35 -8.72 3.00 -20.44
C VAL A 35 -8.68 2.37 -21.82
N LEU A 36 -7.79 1.41 -22.06
CA LEU A 36 -7.66 0.70 -23.33
C LEU A 36 -8.97 -0.02 -23.73
N LEU A 37 -9.69 -0.57 -22.76
CA LEU A 37 -10.97 -1.25 -22.99
C LEU A 37 -12.15 -0.28 -23.20
N THR A 38 -12.01 0.99 -22.80
CA THR A 38 -13.06 2.01 -23.01
C THR A 38 -12.80 2.90 -24.23
N ASP A 39 -11.57 3.38 -24.40
CA ASP A 39 -11.13 4.22 -25.51
C ASP A 39 -9.61 4.02 -25.72
N PRO A 40 -9.22 3.20 -26.71
CA PRO A 40 -7.81 2.93 -27.00
C PRO A 40 -6.99 4.17 -27.34
N ALA A 41 -7.59 5.20 -27.96
CA ALA A 41 -6.87 6.41 -28.34
C ALA A 41 -6.53 7.27 -27.12
N ALA A 42 -7.27 7.13 -26.02
CA ALA A 42 -7.09 7.91 -24.81
C ALA A 42 -6.00 7.37 -23.86
N VAL A 43 -5.36 6.24 -24.14
CA VAL A 43 -4.38 5.61 -23.22
C VAL A 43 -3.21 6.53 -22.92
N ALA A 44 -2.57 7.10 -23.95
CA ALA A 44 -1.45 8.02 -23.80
C ALA A 44 -1.83 9.34 -23.08
N PRO A 45 -2.91 10.06 -23.47
CA PRO A 45 -3.30 11.28 -22.77
C PRO A 45 -3.81 11.01 -21.34
N MET A 46 -4.45 9.88 -21.06
CA MET A 46 -4.85 9.51 -19.69
C MET A 46 -3.64 9.17 -18.82
N PHE A 47 -2.62 8.52 -19.38
CA PHE A 47 -1.37 8.27 -18.66
C PHE A 47 -0.68 9.58 -18.26
N ALA A 48 -0.40 10.44 -19.23
CA ALA A 48 0.37 11.66 -19.02
C ALA A 48 -0.44 12.78 -18.34
N GLY A 49 -1.69 13.00 -18.74
CA GLY A 49 -2.49 14.14 -18.29
C GLY A 49 -3.34 13.90 -17.05
N VAL A 50 -3.60 12.65 -16.67
CA VAL A 50 -4.42 12.35 -15.48
C VAL A 50 -3.61 11.55 -14.47
N PHE A 51 -3.11 10.39 -14.86
CA PHE A 51 -2.43 9.50 -13.93
C PHE A 51 -1.13 10.12 -13.39
N MET A 52 -0.24 10.60 -14.26
CA MET A 52 1.02 11.23 -13.86
C MET A 52 0.80 12.52 -13.05
N ASP A 53 -0.09 13.41 -13.48
CA ASP A 53 -0.38 14.65 -12.74
C ASP A 53 -0.88 14.39 -11.32
N LYS A 54 -1.81 13.43 -11.16
CA LYS A 54 -2.31 13.05 -9.83
C LYS A 54 -1.25 12.35 -8.98
N MET A 55 -0.44 11.49 -9.59
CA MET A 55 0.66 10.80 -8.91
C MET A 55 1.70 11.80 -8.39
N VAL A 56 2.14 12.74 -9.22
CA VAL A 56 3.13 13.77 -8.85
C VAL A 56 2.58 14.70 -7.78
N ALA A 57 1.31 15.13 -7.89
CA ALA A 57 0.67 15.95 -6.87
C ALA A 57 0.61 15.24 -5.51
N PHE A 58 0.25 13.95 -5.50
CA PHE A 58 0.24 13.13 -4.29
C PHE A 58 1.65 13.02 -3.70
N LEU A 59 2.64 12.68 -4.53
CA LEU A 59 4.01 12.54 -4.09
C LEU A 59 4.52 13.87 -3.52
N LYS A 60 4.32 14.99 -4.21
CA LYS A 60 4.73 16.32 -3.75
C LYS A 60 4.16 16.66 -2.36
N ASN A 61 2.88 16.39 -2.13
CA ASN A 61 2.20 16.76 -0.89
C ASN A 61 2.57 15.84 0.29
N TYR A 62 2.79 14.55 0.03
CA TYR A 62 3.00 13.54 1.08
C TYR A 62 4.44 13.04 1.19
N PHE A 63 5.35 13.49 0.33
CA PHE A 63 6.74 13.03 0.34
C PHE A 63 7.43 13.23 1.70
N PRO A 64 7.34 14.39 2.37
CA PRO A 64 7.95 14.55 3.70
C PRO A 64 7.37 13.57 4.72
N LEU A 65 6.06 13.33 4.68
CA LEU A 65 5.38 12.38 5.55
C LEU A 65 5.88 10.94 5.31
N PHE A 66 5.98 10.51 4.05
CA PHE A 66 6.48 9.19 3.70
C PHE A 66 7.96 9.02 4.04
N LEU A 67 8.78 10.05 3.80
CA LEU A 67 10.20 10.02 4.10
C LEU A 67 10.43 9.91 5.61
N LEU A 68 9.77 10.77 6.40
CA LEU A 68 9.87 10.71 7.87
C LEU A 68 9.33 9.39 8.40
N GLY A 69 8.21 8.89 7.87
CA GLY A 69 7.66 7.59 8.24
C GLY A 69 8.63 6.44 7.95
N ALA A 70 9.27 6.44 6.77
CA ALA A 70 10.26 5.42 6.39
C ALA A 70 11.52 5.46 7.29
N VAL A 71 12.03 6.66 7.58
CA VAL A 71 13.19 6.85 8.47
C VAL A 71 12.85 6.43 9.90
N PHE A 72 11.71 6.86 10.43
CA PHE A 72 11.25 6.51 11.77
C PHE A 72 11.04 5.00 11.92
N GLY A 73 10.35 4.39 10.96
CA GLY A 73 10.14 2.94 10.92
C GLY A 73 11.46 2.18 10.92
N LYS A 74 12.43 2.61 10.08
CA LYS A 74 13.76 1.98 10.05
C LYS A 74 14.54 2.20 11.35
N THR A 75 14.42 3.37 11.96
CA THR A 75 15.10 3.70 13.22
C THR A 75 14.58 2.83 14.37
N ILE A 76 13.26 2.63 14.49
CA ILE A 76 12.65 1.73 15.49
C ILE A 76 13.13 0.29 15.29
N GLU A 77 13.21 -0.17 14.05
CA GLU A 77 13.70 -1.51 13.70
C GLU A 77 15.15 -1.70 14.18
N LEU A 78 16.03 -0.74 13.83
CA LEU A 78 17.46 -0.79 14.15
C LEU A 78 17.75 -0.59 15.64
N ALA A 79 17.01 0.28 16.33
CA ALA A 79 17.15 0.52 17.76
C ALA A 79 16.67 -0.66 18.63
N GLY A 80 16.00 -1.66 18.04
CA GLY A 80 15.47 -2.82 18.76
C GLY A 80 14.23 -2.52 19.61
N PHE A 81 13.66 -1.32 19.52
CA PHE A 81 12.43 -0.94 20.23
C PHE A 81 11.26 -1.85 19.85
N ALA A 82 11.15 -2.23 18.57
CA ALA A 82 10.15 -3.20 18.11
C ALA A 82 10.23 -4.52 18.90
N ARG A 83 11.44 -5.05 19.13
CA ARG A 83 11.63 -6.30 19.91
C ARG A 83 11.23 -6.13 21.37
N SER A 84 11.56 -5.00 21.99
CA SER A 84 11.19 -4.70 23.37
C SER A 84 9.66 -4.63 23.55
N ILE A 85 8.96 -3.91 22.67
CA ILE A 85 7.50 -3.78 22.68
C ILE A 85 6.83 -5.15 22.52
N VAL A 86 7.27 -5.95 21.54
CA VAL A 86 6.75 -7.29 21.28
C VAL A 86 6.91 -8.20 22.50
N SER A 87 8.11 -8.25 23.09
CA SER A 87 8.38 -9.11 24.24
C SER A 87 7.57 -8.71 25.49
N THR A 88 7.36 -7.41 25.70
CA THR A 88 6.56 -6.89 26.81
C THR A 88 5.08 -7.24 26.64
N LEU A 89 4.54 -7.05 25.43
CA LEU A 89 3.15 -7.41 25.13
C LEU A 89 2.89 -8.92 25.24
N ILE A 90 3.82 -9.75 24.76
CA ILE A 90 3.72 -11.22 24.92
C ILE A 90 3.74 -11.62 26.40
N ARG A 91 4.57 -10.97 27.23
CA ARG A 91 4.62 -11.24 28.68
C ARG A 91 3.32 -10.86 29.40
N ILE A 92 2.69 -9.76 29.02
CA ILE A 92 1.45 -9.28 29.66
C ILE A 92 0.24 -10.12 29.21
N VAL A 93 0.13 -10.42 27.92
CA VAL A 93 -1.05 -11.09 27.33
C VAL A 93 -0.96 -12.63 27.48
N GLY A 94 0.25 -13.17 27.54
CA GLY A 94 0.53 -14.60 27.63
C GLY A 94 0.67 -15.25 26.25
N SER A 95 1.65 -16.15 26.13
CA SER A 95 1.97 -16.87 24.87
C SER A 95 0.82 -17.73 24.35
N ASN A 96 -0.14 -18.11 25.21
CA ASN A 96 -1.30 -18.92 24.84
C ASN A 96 -2.30 -18.17 23.94
N ARG A 97 -2.18 -16.84 23.81
CA ARG A 97 -3.05 -15.98 22.99
C ARG A 97 -2.26 -15.31 21.85
N ALA A 98 -1.43 -16.08 21.14
CA ALA A 98 -0.53 -15.58 20.11
C ALA A 98 -1.21 -14.66 19.06
N VAL A 99 -2.40 -15.04 18.58
CA VAL A 99 -3.17 -14.22 17.61
C VAL A 99 -3.50 -12.84 18.19
N LEU A 100 -3.98 -12.78 19.44
CA LEU A 100 -4.36 -11.55 20.10
C LEU A 100 -3.12 -10.68 20.41
N SER A 101 -2.00 -11.31 20.79
CA SER A 101 -0.73 -10.62 20.95
C SER A 101 -0.23 -9.98 19.65
N ILE A 102 -0.31 -10.69 18.51
CA ILE A 102 0.10 -10.14 17.20
C ILE A 102 -0.79 -8.95 16.82
N VAL A 103 -2.12 -9.06 16.98
CA VAL A 103 -3.04 -7.96 16.68
C VAL A 103 -2.76 -6.74 17.55
N LEU A 104 -2.50 -6.91 18.84
CA LEU A 104 -2.15 -5.80 19.75
C LEU A 104 -0.80 -5.17 19.41
N VAL A 105 0.21 -5.99 19.12
CA VAL A 105 1.53 -5.52 18.66
C VAL A 105 1.37 -4.70 17.38
N SER A 106 0.62 -5.20 16.40
CA SER A 106 0.33 -4.49 15.16
C SER A 106 -0.41 -3.18 15.43
N ALA A 107 -1.42 -3.18 16.30
CA ALA A 107 -2.15 -1.95 16.64
C ALA A 107 -1.26 -0.87 17.28
N VAL A 108 -0.33 -1.27 18.17
CA VAL A 108 0.60 -0.36 18.84
C VAL A 108 1.70 0.15 17.90
N LEU A 109 2.18 -0.67 16.96
CA LEU A 109 3.26 -0.29 16.04
C LEU A 109 2.77 0.39 14.76
N THR A 110 1.47 0.30 14.44
CA THR A 110 0.89 0.93 13.24
C THR A 110 0.51 2.40 13.48
N TYR A 111 0.38 2.82 14.74
CA TYR A 111 0.08 4.19 15.17
C TYR A 111 1.30 4.88 15.78
#